data_AF-C8W1X2-F1
#
_entry.id   AF-C8W1X2-F1
#
_cell.length_a   1.000
_cell.length_b   1.000
_cell.length_c   1.000
_cell.angle_alpha   90.00
_cell.angle_beta   90.00
_cell.angle_gamma   90.00
#
_symmetry.space_group_name_H-M   'P 1'
#
loop_
_entity.id
_entity.type
_entity.pdbx_description
1 polymer ?
#
loop_
_entity_poly.entity_id
_entity_poly.type
_entity_poly.pdbx_seq_one_letter_code
_entity_poly.pdbx_strand_id
1 'polypeptide(L)'
;MVTAFMIDIPLMGLLNDSLNRLFMNGVLVLSLIPMLNSGAGINYGLPIGISAGLLGMCLSVNLKLTGYIGFLAAVTFSLPISIVFGYSYGMVLNKLKGKEEIAGVFIGFSFVFIMSLFWSIAPFNNPQMLWPIGGHGLRPTIGLNNYFAKILNNLWLINIGQFKISIGFLITFLILCLMVYLFFKTKIGLAISVTGENETFARLAGINVSAMRILSTVLSTALGAVGICVYAQSYGFIELYEAPLMMAFPAASAILIGGSTGRKASVRNVIIGTFLFQSVYVITGPVANTMLAPGVSEILRTVITNGIILYALLYEGGKTSIEQKYYY
;
A
#
# COMPACT_ATOMS: atom_id res chain seq x y z
N MET A 1 -2.92 -18.10 15.39
CA MET A 1 -2.69 -17.74 16.81
C MET A 1 -2.94 -18.91 17.73
N VAL A 2 -4.09 -19.60 17.63
CA VAL A 2 -4.37 -20.81 18.42
C VAL A 2 -3.31 -21.90 18.19
N THR A 3 -2.93 -22.16 16.94
CA THR A 3 -1.85 -23.11 16.62
C THR A 3 -0.49 -22.72 17.17
N ALA A 4 -0.11 -21.43 17.11
CA ALA A 4 1.14 -20.94 17.68
C ALA A 4 1.17 -21.03 19.22
N PHE A 5 0.01 -20.82 19.86
CA PHE A 5 -0.16 -21.01 21.30
C PHE A 5 0.00 -22.48 21.71
N MET A 6 -0.45 -23.42 20.87
CA MET A 6 -0.28 -24.86 21.11
C MET A 6 1.17 -25.35 20.89
N ILE A 7 2.04 -24.55 20.29
CA ILE A 7 3.43 -24.92 19.94
C ILE A 7 4.46 -24.13 20.79
N ASP A 8 4.02 -23.48 21.89
CA ASP A 8 4.88 -22.68 22.79
C ASP A 8 5.72 -21.59 22.10
N ILE A 9 5.28 -21.12 20.93
CA ILE A 9 5.94 -20.00 20.24
C ILE A 9 5.61 -18.72 21.02
N PRO A 10 6.58 -17.83 21.31
CA PRO A 10 6.34 -16.61 22.07
C PRO A 10 5.30 -15.72 21.38
N LEU A 11 4.04 -15.84 21.82
CA LEU A 11 2.87 -15.18 21.24
C LEU A 11 3.04 -13.67 21.26
N MET A 12 3.69 -13.14 22.30
CA MET A 12 3.94 -11.71 22.47
C MET A 12 4.88 -11.15 21.40
N GLY A 13 5.91 -11.92 20.99
CA GLY A 13 6.81 -11.54 19.90
C GLY A 13 6.09 -11.54 18.54
N LEU A 14 5.30 -12.59 18.26
CA LEU A 14 4.51 -12.68 17.03
C LEU A 14 3.47 -11.56 16.91
N LEU A 15 2.82 -11.21 18.03
CA LEU A 15 1.88 -10.09 18.08
C LEU A 15 2.58 -8.76 17.80
N ASN A 16 3.76 -8.55 18.38
CA ASN A 16 4.55 -7.35 18.14
C ASN A 16 4.97 -7.21 16.66
N ASP A 17 5.43 -8.30 16.05
CA ASP A 17 5.81 -8.34 14.64
C ASP A 17 4.60 -8.13 13.71
N SER A 18 3.46 -8.71 14.07
CA SER A 18 2.20 -8.52 13.35
C SER A 18 1.72 -7.07 13.41
N LEU A 19 1.85 -6.41 14.57
CA LEU A 19 1.53 -4.99 14.73
C LEU A 19 2.48 -4.09 13.95
N ASN A 20 3.79 -4.34 14.00
CA ASN A 20 4.75 -3.57 13.20
C ASN A 20 4.46 -3.70 11.70
N ARG A 21 4.11 -4.90 11.23
CA ARG A 21 3.69 -5.11 9.83
C ARG A 21 2.35 -4.49 9.50
N LEU A 22 1.42 -4.40 10.46
CA LEU A 22 0.18 -3.66 10.29
C LEU A 22 0.47 -2.19 10.00
N PHE A 23 1.29 -1.53 10.80
CA PHE A 23 1.60 -0.11 10.58
C PHE A 23 2.35 0.10 9.27
N MET A 24 3.26 -0.82 8.93
CA MET A 24 4.08 -0.77 7.72
C MET A 24 3.27 -0.94 6.43
N ASN A 25 2.36 -1.92 6.39
CA ASN A 25 1.56 -2.20 5.20
C ASN A 25 0.23 -1.46 5.20
N GLY A 26 -0.27 -1.06 6.37
CA GLY A 26 -1.61 -0.49 6.53
C GLY A 26 -1.80 0.81 5.76
N VAL A 27 -0.76 1.62 5.57
CA VAL A 27 -0.86 2.85 4.77
C VAL A 27 -1.05 2.52 3.28
N LEU A 28 -0.41 1.47 2.78
CA LEU A 28 -0.62 0.98 1.41
C LEU A 28 -2.05 0.47 1.24
N VAL A 29 -2.60 -0.25 2.22
CA VAL A 29 -4.00 -0.68 2.20
C VAL A 29 -4.96 0.52 2.31
N LEU A 30 -4.64 1.51 3.14
CA LEU A 30 -5.40 2.76 3.30
C LEU A 30 -5.52 3.53 2.00
N SER A 31 -4.48 3.48 1.16
CA SER A 31 -4.46 4.14 -0.14
C SER A 31 -5.57 3.66 -1.08
N LEU A 32 -6.14 2.46 -0.87
CA LEU A 32 -7.19 1.91 -1.74
C LEU A 32 -8.57 2.56 -1.49
N ILE A 33 -8.79 3.17 -0.32
CA ILE A 33 -10.11 3.70 0.07
C ILE A 33 -10.66 4.76 -0.92
N PRO A 34 -9.90 5.81 -1.31
CA PRO A 34 -10.38 6.82 -2.26
C PRO A 34 -10.96 6.23 -3.54
N MET A 35 -10.23 5.31 -4.16
CA MET A 35 -10.60 4.76 -5.47
C MET A 35 -11.78 3.78 -5.36
N LEU A 36 -11.80 2.94 -4.32
CA LEU A 36 -12.92 2.05 -4.02
C LEU A 36 -14.23 2.81 -3.80
N ASN A 37 -14.19 3.85 -2.96
CA ASN A 37 -15.39 4.64 -2.64
C ASN A 37 -15.87 5.51 -3.82
N SER A 38 -15.02 5.73 -4.83
CA SER A 38 -15.39 6.44 -6.06
C SER A 38 -16.06 5.54 -7.11
N GLY A 39 -16.14 4.22 -6.85
CA GLY A 39 -16.66 3.24 -7.81
C GLY A 39 -15.73 2.99 -9.00
N ALA A 40 -14.43 3.24 -8.83
CA ALA A 40 -13.40 3.00 -9.84
C ALA A 40 -12.74 1.62 -9.76
N GLY A 41 -13.27 0.74 -8.90
CA GLY A 41 -12.73 -0.59 -8.62
C GLY A 41 -11.58 -0.57 -7.62
N ILE A 42 -11.03 -1.77 -7.36
CA ILE A 42 -9.80 -1.90 -6.57
C ILE A 42 -8.65 -1.23 -7.32
N ASN A 43 -7.91 -0.36 -6.63
CA ASN A 43 -6.76 0.32 -7.23
C ASN A 43 -5.56 -0.62 -7.45
N TYR A 44 -5.62 -1.46 -8.48
CA TYR A 44 -4.46 -2.24 -8.94
C TYR A 44 -3.35 -1.38 -9.55
N GLY A 45 -3.62 -0.09 -9.81
CA GLY A 45 -2.62 0.91 -10.17
C GLY A 45 -1.80 1.45 -8.99
N LEU A 46 -1.92 0.86 -7.79
CA LEU A 46 -1.06 1.17 -6.64
C LEU A 46 0.45 1.25 -6.97
N PRO A 47 1.03 0.40 -7.86
CA PRO A 47 2.44 0.48 -8.24
C PRO A 47 2.85 1.84 -8.82
N ILE A 48 1.93 2.60 -9.41
CA ILE A 48 2.17 3.96 -9.93
C ILE A 48 2.45 4.92 -8.77
N GLY A 49 1.62 4.87 -7.71
CA GLY A 49 1.82 5.67 -6.51
C GLY A 49 3.09 5.25 -5.75
N ILE A 50 3.33 3.94 -5.66
CA ILE A 50 4.56 3.39 -5.08
C ILE A 50 5.79 3.92 -5.84
N SER A 51 5.78 3.89 -7.17
CA SER A 51 6.89 4.40 -7.98
C SER A 51 7.13 5.90 -7.76
N ALA A 52 6.08 6.71 -7.61
CA ALA A 52 6.22 8.12 -7.24
C ALA A 52 6.87 8.30 -5.86
N GLY A 53 6.51 7.46 -4.88
CA GLY A 53 7.12 7.48 -3.56
C GLY A 53 8.58 7.04 -3.55
N LEU A 54 8.92 6.00 -4.33
CA LEU A 54 10.30 5.57 -4.54
C LEU A 54 11.14 6.69 -5.15
N LEU A 55 10.62 7.42 -6.14
CA LEU A 55 11.29 8.59 -6.74
C LEU A 55 11.57 9.67 -5.70
N GLY A 56 10.58 10.03 -4.89
CA GLY A 56 10.75 11.04 -3.82
C GLY A 56 11.77 10.62 -2.77
N MET A 57 11.80 9.34 -2.38
CA MET A 57 12.83 8.80 -1.50
C MET A 57 14.22 8.83 -2.14
N CYS A 58 14.35 8.42 -3.40
CA CYS A 58 15.61 8.50 -4.14
C CYS A 58 16.14 9.94 -4.21
N LEU A 59 15.27 10.93 -4.42
CA LEU A 59 15.66 12.35 -4.40
C LEU A 59 16.17 12.78 -3.02
N SER A 60 15.49 12.41 -1.94
CA SER A 60 15.93 12.72 -0.57
C SER A 60 17.30 12.11 -0.25
N VAL A 61 17.51 10.85 -0.63
CA VAL A 61 18.79 10.14 -0.47
C VAL A 61 19.88 10.77 -1.35
N ASN A 62 19.56 11.17 -2.58
CA ASN A 62 20.51 11.84 -3.48
C ASN A 62 20.99 13.19 -2.93
N LEU A 63 20.11 13.93 -2.25
CA LEU A 63 20.43 15.17 -1.54
C LEU A 63 21.14 14.94 -0.19
N LYS A 64 21.41 13.69 0.17
CA LYS A 64 22.06 13.29 1.43
C LYS A 64 21.32 13.76 2.69
N LEU A 65 20.00 13.89 2.62
CA LEU A 65 19.19 14.28 3.77
C LEU A 65 19.02 13.09 4.72
N THR A 66 19.24 13.33 6.01
CA THR A 66 19.21 12.28 7.04
C THR A 66 18.20 12.62 8.14
N GLY A 67 17.88 11.63 8.97
CA GLY A 67 16.99 11.82 10.11
C GLY A 67 15.55 12.15 9.71
N TYR A 68 14.81 12.76 10.63
CA TYR A 68 13.41 13.13 10.42
C TYR A 68 13.22 14.08 9.23
N ILE A 69 14.21 14.97 9.01
CA ILE A 69 14.20 15.92 7.89
C ILE A 69 14.30 15.17 6.56
N GLY A 70 15.16 14.15 6.46
CA GLY A 70 15.26 13.30 5.27
C GLY A 70 13.98 12.53 4.98
N PHE A 71 13.32 11.99 6.01
CA PHE A 71 12.03 11.31 5.85
C PHE A 71 10.92 12.27 5.40
N LEU A 72 10.78 13.43 6.05
CA LEU A 72 9.77 14.43 5.67
C LEU A 72 10.01 14.97 4.26
N ALA A 73 11.26 15.24 3.90
CA ALA A 73 11.63 15.65 2.56
C ALA A 73 11.26 14.59 1.51
N ALA A 74 11.49 13.30 1.81
CA ALA A 74 11.08 12.22 0.92
C ALA A 74 9.57 12.20 0.68
N VAL A 75 8.76 12.36 1.73
CA VAL A 75 7.30 12.47 1.61
C VAL A 75 6.91 13.71 0.81
N THR A 76 7.50 14.87 1.09
CA THR A 76 7.22 16.12 0.39
C THR A 76 7.58 16.05 -1.10
N PHE A 77 8.69 15.43 -1.49
CA PHE A 77 9.05 15.22 -2.89
C PHE A 77 8.15 14.19 -3.59
N SER A 78 7.65 13.20 -2.84
CA SER A 78 6.75 12.17 -3.38
C SER A 78 5.38 12.72 -3.76
N LEU A 79 4.85 13.69 -3.00
CA LEU A 79 3.51 14.25 -3.21
C LEU A 79 3.31 14.90 -4.60
N PRO A 80 4.12 15.87 -5.07
CA PRO A 80 3.91 16.49 -6.38
C PRO A 80 4.03 15.47 -7.51
N ILE A 81 4.97 14.53 -7.43
CA ILE A 81 5.15 13.46 -8.43
C ILE A 81 3.90 12.56 -8.44
N SER A 82 3.40 12.18 -7.27
CA SER A 82 2.22 11.33 -7.15
C SER A 82 0.95 12.01 -7.67
N ILE A 83 0.82 13.34 -7.52
CA ILE A 83 -0.32 14.09 -8.05
C ILE A 83 -0.30 14.07 -9.57
N VAL A 84 0.87 14.28 -10.18
CA VAL A 84 1.02 14.25 -11.64
C VAL A 84 0.69 12.86 -12.19
N PHE A 85 1.30 11.81 -11.62
CA PHE A 85 1.05 10.43 -12.05
C PHE A 85 -0.39 9.98 -11.79
N GLY A 86 -0.96 10.37 -10.65
CA GLY A 86 -2.34 10.08 -10.28
C GLY A 86 -3.34 10.76 -11.21
N TYR A 87 -3.05 11.98 -11.63
CA TYR A 87 -3.91 12.72 -12.54
C TYR A 87 -3.90 12.09 -13.94
N SER A 88 -2.71 11.78 -14.48
CA SER A 88 -2.59 11.10 -15.77
C SER A 88 -3.24 9.72 -15.75
N TYR A 89 -3.05 8.96 -14.66
CA TYR A 89 -3.68 7.66 -14.47
C TYR A 89 -5.20 7.77 -14.38
N GLY A 90 -5.72 8.70 -13.59
CA GLY A 90 -7.17 8.94 -13.46
C GLY A 90 -7.85 9.34 -14.76
N MET A 91 -7.16 10.11 -15.61
CA MET A 91 -7.65 10.44 -16.96
C MET A 91 -7.80 9.21 -17.84
N VAL A 92 -6.84 8.29 -17.79
CA VAL A 92 -6.89 7.04 -18.56
C VAL A 92 -8.02 6.14 -18.05
N LEU A 93 -8.16 5.99 -16.72
CA LEU A 93 -9.23 5.20 -16.13
C LEU A 93 -10.62 5.71 -16.52
N ASN A 94 -10.83 7.03 -16.51
CA ASN A 94 -12.10 7.62 -16.92
C ASN A 94 -12.50 7.31 -18.38
N LYS A 95 -11.53 7.02 -19.26
CA LYS A 95 -11.80 6.57 -20.64
C LYS A 95 -12.15 5.09 -20.72
N LEU A 96 -11.86 4.31 -19.68
CA LEU A 96 -11.97 2.85 -19.63
C LEU A 96 -13.04 2.39 -18.63
N LYS A 97 -14.07 3.20 -18.40
CA LYS A 97 -15.17 2.92 -17.47
C LYS A 97 -15.75 1.52 -17.67
N GLY A 98 -15.88 0.77 -16.57
CA GLY A 98 -16.36 -0.61 -16.56
C GLY A 98 -15.30 -1.68 -16.81
N LYS A 99 -14.09 -1.31 -17.26
CA LYS A 99 -12.94 -2.23 -17.41
C LYS A 99 -11.72 -1.75 -16.62
N GLU A 100 -11.96 -0.97 -15.58
CA GLU A 100 -10.96 -0.16 -14.90
C GLU A 100 -10.00 -1.00 -14.07
N GLU A 101 -10.45 -2.10 -13.48
CA GLU A 101 -9.59 -2.99 -12.71
C GLU A 101 -8.57 -3.68 -13.60
N ILE A 102 -9.01 -4.26 -14.72
CA ILE A 102 -8.14 -4.89 -15.72
C ILE A 102 -7.16 -3.85 -16.27
N ALA A 103 -7.66 -2.68 -16.67
CA ALA A 103 -6.83 -1.58 -17.13
C ALA A 103 -5.80 -1.16 -16.07
N GLY A 104 -6.20 -1.06 -14.81
CA GLY A 104 -5.35 -0.71 -13.68
C GLY A 104 -4.21 -1.70 -13.46
N VAL A 105 -4.45 -3.01 -13.59
CA VAL A 105 -3.39 -4.03 -13.53
C VAL A 105 -2.39 -3.83 -14.67
N PHE A 106 -2.86 -3.73 -15.92
CA PHE A 106 -1.97 -3.56 -17.07
C PHE A 106 -1.16 -2.27 -17.01
N ILE A 107 -1.81 -1.15 -16.66
CA ILE A 107 -1.14 0.16 -16.55
C ILE A 107 -0.15 0.11 -15.39
N GLY A 108 -0.53 -0.42 -14.22
CA GLY A 108 0.33 -0.56 -13.06
C GLY A 108 1.59 -1.36 -13.38
N PHE A 109 1.46 -2.55 -13.96
CA PHE A 109 2.59 -3.40 -14.34
C PHE A 109 3.47 -2.75 -15.41
N SER A 110 2.86 -2.19 -16.46
CA SER A 110 3.60 -1.51 -17.52
C SER A 110 4.38 -0.32 -16.97
N PHE A 111 3.79 0.42 -16.03
CA PHE A 111 4.44 1.56 -15.39
C PHE A 111 5.67 1.14 -14.57
N VAL A 112 5.62 -0.01 -13.90
CA VAL A 112 6.78 -0.58 -13.19
C VAL A 112 7.93 -0.85 -14.17
N PHE A 113 7.66 -1.45 -15.33
CA PHE A 113 8.71 -1.67 -16.34
C PHE A 113 9.27 -0.36 -16.92
N ILE A 114 8.41 0.64 -17.16
CA ILE A 114 8.85 1.98 -17.57
C ILE A 114 9.77 2.59 -16.51
N MET A 115 9.41 2.45 -15.24
CA MET A 115 10.23 2.94 -14.13
C MET A 115 11.53 2.15 -13.99
N SER A 116 11.54 0.84 -14.22
CA SER A 116 12.76 0.02 -14.29
C SER A 116 13.75 0.54 -15.34
N LEU A 117 13.25 0.93 -16.53
CA LEU A 117 14.08 1.58 -17.55
C LEU A 117 14.59 2.94 -17.05
N PHE A 118 13.73 3.74 -16.44
CA PHE A 118 14.11 5.02 -15.85
C PHE A 118 15.23 4.85 -14.80
N TRP A 119 15.12 3.89 -13.89
CA TRP A 119 16.14 3.63 -12.84
C TRP A 119 17.51 3.26 -13.42
N SER A 120 17.53 2.64 -14.61
CA SER A 120 18.77 2.28 -15.30
C SER A 120 19.50 3.48 -15.90
N ILE A 121 18.76 4.52 -16.33
CA ILE A 121 19.33 5.71 -16.98
C ILE A 121 19.36 6.96 -16.10
N ALA A 122 18.68 6.93 -14.95
CA ALA A 122 18.47 8.13 -14.15
C ALA A 122 19.79 8.72 -13.63
N PRO A 123 20.02 10.04 -13.81
CA PRO A 123 21.27 10.70 -13.45
C PRO A 123 21.30 11.03 -11.95
N PHE A 124 21.51 10.02 -11.11
CA PHE A 124 21.76 10.19 -9.67
C PHE A 124 23.25 10.31 -9.40
N ASN A 125 23.65 11.22 -8.51
CA ASN A 125 25.06 11.52 -8.22
C ASN A 125 25.57 10.79 -6.97
N ASN A 126 24.67 10.21 -6.16
CA ASN A 126 25.05 9.59 -4.91
C ASN A 126 25.69 8.19 -5.12
N PRO A 127 26.97 8.00 -4.75
CA PRO A 127 27.68 6.73 -4.97
C PRO A 127 27.06 5.53 -4.23
N GLN A 128 26.32 5.76 -3.14
CA GLN A 128 25.67 4.67 -2.40
C GLN A 128 24.47 4.09 -3.15
N MET A 129 23.91 4.84 -4.09
CA MET A 129 22.75 4.44 -4.89
C MET A 129 23.14 3.81 -6.22
N LEU A 130 24.33 4.14 -6.74
CA LEU A 130 24.83 3.70 -8.04
C LEU A 130 25.47 2.32 -7.97
N TRP A 131 25.41 1.57 -9.07
CA TRP A 131 26.12 0.29 -9.19
C TRP A 131 27.61 0.43 -8.81
N PRO A 132 28.18 -0.51 -8.01
CA PRO A 132 29.59 -0.43 -7.62
C PRO A 132 30.54 -0.46 -8.82
N ILE A 133 30.13 -1.12 -9.91
CA ILE A 133 30.89 -1.27 -11.14
C ILE A 133 30.13 -0.50 -12.23
N GLY A 134 30.79 0.48 -12.84
CA GLY A 134 30.24 1.27 -13.95
C GLY A 134 29.59 2.60 -13.58
N GLY A 135 29.18 2.81 -12.32
CA GLY A 135 28.69 4.12 -11.84
C GLY A 135 27.45 4.68 -12.54
N HIS A 136 26.79 3.89 -13.39
CA HIS A 136 25.59 4.27 -14.12
C HIS A 136 24.42 3.38 -13.68
N GLY A 137 23.26 4.02 -13.48
CA GLY A 137 22.04 3.35 -13.04
C GLY A 137 22.00 3.02 -11.54
N LEU A 138 20.78 2.94 -11.02
CA LEU A 138 20.52 2.66 -9.61
C LEU A 138 20.61 1.17 -9.29
N ARG A 139 21.08 0.84 -8.09
CA ARG A 139 21.01 -0.52 -7.54
C ARG A 139 19.55 -0.92 -7.29
N PRO A 140 19.23 -2.22 -7.35
CA PRO A 140 17.88 -2.70 -7.03
C PRO A 140 17.47 -2.41 -5.59
N THR A 141 18.42 -2.47 -4.68
CA THR A 141 18.20 -2.24 -3.25
C THR A 141 19.15 -1.15 -2.75
N ILE A 142 18.61 -0.14 -2.09
CA ILE A 142 19.36 0.97 -1.51
C ILE A 142 19.09 1.00 0.00
N GLY A 143 20.12 0.72 0.80
CA GLY A 143 20.01 0.72 2.25
C GLY A 143 19.77 2.11 2.83
N LEU A 144 18.82 2.23 3.77
CA LEU A 144 18.45 3.50 4.41
C LEU A 144 19.13 3.71 5.77
N ASN A 145 19.99 2.79 6.22
CA ASN A 145 20.60 2.81 7.55
C ASN A 145 21.33 4.13 7.88
N ASN A 146 22.02 4.72 6.89
CA ASN A 146 22.74 5.99 7.07
C ASN A 146 21.85 7.23 6.87
N TYR A 147 20.58 7.05 6.51
CA TYR A 147 19.66 8.10 6.13
C TYR A 147 18.51 8.19 7.13
N PHE A 148 17.46 7.40 6.92
CA PHE A 148 16.23 7.46 7.68
C PHE A 148 15.58 6.09 7.94
N ALA A 149 16.37 5.02 8.01
CA ALA A 149 15.86 3.71 8.42
C ALA A 149 15.35 3.74 9.88
N LYS A 150 14.19 3.11 10.08
CA LYS A 150 13.56 2.85 11.39
C LYS A 150 13.33 4.11 12.24
N ILE A 151 13.25 5.28 11.63
CA ILE A 151 12.97 6.54 12.33
C ILE A 151 11.63 6.48 13.05
N LEU A 152 10.54 6.07 12.37
CA LEU A 152 9.23 6.00 13.02
C LEU A 152 9.18 4.86 14.05
N ASN A 153 9.93 3.78 13.81
CA ASN A 153 9.99 2.61 14.68
C ASN A 153 10.75 2.93 15.99
N ASN A 154 11.80 3.75 15.92
CA ASN A 154 12.59 4.12 17.08
C ASN A 154 12.02 5.35 17.82
N LEU A 155 11.07 6.07 17.22
CA LEU A 155 10.41 7.21 17.85
C LEU A 155 9.49 6.74 19.00
N TRP A 156 9.87 7.08 20.22
CA TRP A 156 9.18 6.71 21.48
C TRP A 156 8.92 5.21 21.58
N LEU A 157 10.00 4.43 21.52
CA LEU A 157 9.95 3.00 21.73
C LEU A 157 9.73 2.71 23.22
N ILE A 158 8.55 2.21 23.57
CA ILE A 158 8.28 1.71 24.92
C ILE A 158 8.50 0.21 24.94
N ASN A 159 9.44 -0.22 25.79
CA ASN A 159 9.68 -1.62 26.08
C ASN A 159 8.84 -2.01 27.30
N ILE A 160 7.78 -2.79 27.10
CA ILE A 160 7.05 -3.46 28.19
C ILE A 160 7.44 -4.94 28.14
N GLY A 161 8.53 -5.31 28.83
CA GLY A 161 9.05 -6.69 28.81
C GLY A 161 9.48 -7.12 27.40
N GLN A 162 8.82 -8.16 26.84
CA GLN A 162 9.07 -8.63 25.46
C GLN A 162 8.30 -7.84 24.39
N PHE A 163 7.49 -6.85 24.77
CA PHE A 163 6.68 -6.06 23.84
C PHE A 163 7.37 -4.74 23.50
N LYS A 164 7.64 -4.49 22.22
CA LYS A 164 8.30 -3.28 21.73
C LYS A 164 7.35 -2.48 20.85
N ILE A 165 6.54 -1.62 21.48
CA ILE A 165 5.63 -0.75 20.74
C ILE A 165 6.37 0.50 20.31
N SER A 166 6.42 0.72 19.00
CA SER A 166 6.86 1.97 18.41
C SER A 166 5.71 2.98 18.42
N ILE A 167 5.62 3.83 19.44
CA ILE A 167 4.49 4.78 19.58
C ILE A 167 4.47 5.77 18.42
N GLY A 168 5.64 6.26 17.98
CA GLY A 168 5.74 7.17 16.84
C GLY A 168 5.16 6.57 15.55
N PHE A 169 5.41 5.29 15.32
CA PHE A 169 4.89 4.58 14.15
C PHE A 169 3.37 4.41 14.21
N LEU A 170 2.84 4.03 15.37
CA LEU A 170 1.41 3.91 15.63
C LEU A 170 0.70 5.26 15.45
N ILE A 171 1.25 6.34 16.03
CA ILE A 171 0.69 7.69 15.90
C ILE A 171 0.66 8.12 14.44
N THR A 172 1.75 7.91 13.69
CA THR A 172 1.81 8.26 12.27
C THR A 172 0.73 7.53 11.47
N PHE A 173 0.56 6.23 11.71
CA PHE A 173 -0.49 5.45 11.06
C PHE A 173 -1.90 5.92 11.44
N LEU A 174 -2.15 6.22 12.73
CA LEU A 174 -3.44 6.73 13.20
C LEU A 174 -3.75 8.12 12.65
N ILE A 175 -2.77 9.01 12.52
CA ILE A 175 -2.93 10.33 11.90
C ILE A 175 -3.37 10.16 10.45
N LEU A 176 -2.71 9.30 9.67
CA LEU A 176 -3.09 9.06 8.27
C LEU A 176 -4.51 8.46 8.17
N CYS A 177 -4.83 7.49 9.04
CA CYS A 177 -6.17 6.93 9.15
C CYS A 177 -7.21 8.01 9.46
N LEU A 178 -6.93 8.89 10.42
CA LEU A 178 -7.81 10.00 10.81
C LEU A 178 -7.97 11.01 9.67
N MET A 179 -6.90 11.36 8.97
CA MET A 179 -6.94 12.27 7.81
C MET A 179 -7.86 11.73 6.72
N VAL A 180 -7.75 10.44 6.38
CA VAL A 180 -8.63 9.81 5.39
C VAL A 180 -10.07 9.76 5.90
N TYR A 181 -10.28 9.40 7.17
CA TYR A 181 -11.61 9.38 7.77
C TYR A 181 -12.29 10.77 7.73
N LEU A 182 -11.57 11.82 8.13
CA LEU A 182 -12.07 13.20 8.11
C LEU A 182 -12.29 13.70 6.68
N PHE A 183 -11.41 13.34 5.74
CA PHE A 183 -11.58 13.68 4.33
C PHE A 183 -12.92 13.18 3.78
N PHE A 184 -13.31 11.94 4.11
CA PHE A 184 -14.60 11.38 3.69
C PHE A 184 -15.83 11.98 4.40
N LYS A 185 -15.62 12.81 5.44
CA LYS A 185 -16.68 13.63 6.05
C LYS A 185 -16.82 15.01 5.41
N THR A 186 -15.89 15.40 4.53
CA THR A 186 -15.98 16.67 3.79
C THR A 186 -16.99 16.60 2.64
N LYS A 187 -17.39 17.76 2.10
CA LYS A 187 -18.28 17.84 0.92
C LYS A 187 -17.72 17.07 -0.28
N ILE A 188 -16.41 17.17 -0.51
CA ILE A 188 -15.72 16.49 -1.62
C ILE A 188 -15.71 14.97 -1.38
N GLY A 189 -15.37 14.54 -0.16
CA GLY A 189 -15.36 13.12 0.20
C GLY A 189 -16.75 12.48 0.10
N LEU A 190 -17.80 13.20 0.49
CA LEU A 190 -19.19 12.76 0.31
C LEU A 190 -19.57 12.68 -1.18
N ALA A 191 -19.17 13.67 -1.99
CA ALA A 191 -19.42 13.64 -3.43
C ALA A 191 -18.74 12.45 -4.13
N ILE A 192 -17.53 12.09 -3.69
CA ILE A 192 -16.82 10.87 -4.14
C ILE A 192 -17.64 9.63 -3.77
N SER A 193 -18.07 9.49 -2.51
CA SER A 193 -18.86 8.33 -2.07
C SER A 193 -20.18 8.19 -2.81
N VAL A 194 -20.91 9.29 -3.03
CA VAL A 194 -22.17 9.28 -3.81
C VAL A 194 -21.91 8.89 -5.26
N THR A 195 -20.79 9.33 -5.83
CA THR A 195 -20.35 8.93 -7.18
C THR A 195 -20.14 7.42 -7.28
N GLY A 196 -19.53 6.79 -6.27
CA GLY A 196 -19.32 5.34 -6.24
C GLY A 196 -20.57 4.51 -5.95
N GLU A 197 -21.55 5.06 -5.23
CA GLU A 197 -22.82 4.38 -4.98
C GLU A 197 -23.72 4.33 -6.23
N ASN A 198 -23.90 5.47 -6.91
CA ASN A 198 -24.70 5.54 -8.12
C ASN A 198 -24.27 6.73 -9.00
N GLU A 199 -23.56 6.45 -10.09
CA GLU A 199 -23.09 7.48 -11.02
C GLU A 199 -24.23 8.31 -11.65
N THR A 200 -25.38 7.67 -11.93
CA THR A 200 -26.53 8.34 -12.54
C THR A 200 -27.16 9.33 -11.56
N PHE A 201 -27.37 8.91 -10.32
CA PHE A 201 -27.86 9.77 -9.26
C PHE A 201 -26.90 10.94 -8.98
N ALA A 202 -25.59 10.66 -8.91
CA ALA A 202 -24.58 11.69 -8.72
C ALA A 202 -24.63 12.76 -9.84
N ARG A 203 -24.79 12.33 -11.10
CA ARG A 203 -24.90 13.24 -12.24
C ARG A 203 -26.17 14.09 -12.19
N LEU A 204 -27.31 13.50 -11.81
CA LEU A 204 -28.58 14.22 -11.62
C LEU A 204 -28.50 15.24 -10.47
N ALA A 205 -27.72 14.94 -9.43
CA ALA A 205 -27.43 15.85 -8.33
C ALA A 205 -26.40 16.95 -8.68
N GLY A 206 -25.96 17.05 -9.94
CA GLY A 206 -25.01 18.06 -10.41
C GLY A 206 -23.55 17.77 -10.08
N ILE A 207 -23.21 16.56 -9.61
CA ILE A 207 -21.83 16.16 -9.30
C ILE A 207 -21.11 15.76 -10.59
N ASN A 208 -19.92 16.34 -10.81
CA ASN A 208 -19.05 15.92 -11.90
C ASN A 208 -18.34 14.60 -11.55
N VAL A 209 -18.97 13.50 -11.96
CA VAL A 209 -18.48 12.12 -11.78
C VAL A 209 -17.03 11.96 -12.25
N SER A 210 -16.69 12.47 -13.44
CA SER A 210 -15.35 12.33 -14.01
C SER A 210 -14.29 13.03 -13.16
N ALA A 211 -14.59 14.24 -12.66
CA ALA A 211 -13.68 14.97 -11.79
C ALA A 211 -13.51 14.29 -10.43
N MET A 212 -14.60 13.79 -9.83
CA MET A 212 -14.53 13.07 -8.55
C MET A 212 -13.70 11.78 -8.65
N ARG A 213 -13.82 11.05 -9.77
CA ARG A 213 -13.02 9.84 -10.03
C ARG A 213 -11.54 10.16 -10.19
N ILE A 214 -11.17 11.18 -10.98
CA ILE A 214 -9.76 11.62 -11.11
C ILE A 214 -9.20 12.03 -9.76
N LEU A 215 -9.94 12.84 -8.99
CA LEU A 215 -9.51 13.28 -7.67
C LEU A 215 -9.29 12.10 -6.73
N SER A 216 -10.15 11.08 -6.79
CA SER A 216 -10.02 9.86 -6.00
C SER A 216 -8.77 9.07 -6.39
N THR A 217 -8.46 8.97 -7.68
CA THR A 217 -7.22 8.35 -8.17
C THR A 217 -5.98 9.12 -7.72
N VAL A 218 -6.01 10.45 -7.77
CA VAL A 218 -4.92 11.33 -7.26
C VAL A 218 -4.70 11.13 -5.76
N LEU A 219 -5.77 11.09 -4.97
CA LEU A 219 -5.66 10.86 -3.53
C LEU A 219 -5.14 9.46 -3.20
N SER A 220 -5.60 8.45 -3.94
CA SER A 220 -5.15 7.08 -3.79
C SER A 220 -3.65 6.94 -4.10
N THR A 221 -3.20 7.53 -5.21
CA THR A 221 -1.77 7.50 -5.60
C THR A 221 -0.89 8.30 -4.65
N ALA A 222 -1.34 9.44 -4.13
CA ALA A 222 -0.63 10.19 -3.10
C ALA A 222 -0.49 9.41 -1.80
N LEU A 223 -1.56 8.77 -1.32
CA LEU A 223 -1.51 7.89 -0.16
C LEU A 223 -0.61 6.67 -0.39
N GLY A 224 -0.60 6.11 -1.61
CA GLY A 224 0.31 5.03 -1.99
C GLY A 224 1.79 5.45 -1.95
N ALA A 225 2.09 6.67 -2.41
CA ALA A 225 3.43 7.26 -2.35
C ALA A 225 3.90 7.51 -0.91
N VAL A 226 3.02 8.04 -0.06
CA VAL A 226 3.29 8.14 1.40
C VAL A 226 3.46 6.76 2.02
N GLY A 227 2.62 5.79 1.61
CA GLY A 227 2.64 4.42 2.09
C GLY A 227 3.96 3.71 1.82
N ILE A 228 4.54 3.84 0.62
CA ILE A 228 5.84 3.24 0.36
C ILE A 228 6.96 3.95 1.13
N CYS A 229 6.88 5.26 1.39
CA CYS A 229 7.86 5.95 2.22
C CYS A 229 7.86 5.39 3.65
N VAL A 230 6.66 5.20 4.21
CA VAL A 230 6.47 4.60 5.54
C VAL A 230 6.92 3.14 5.55
N TYR A 231 6.63 2.38 4.50
CA TYR A 231 7.05 0.99 4.33
C TYR A 231 8.56 0.86 4.29
N ALA A 232 9.23 1.54 3.36
CA ALA A 232 10.65 1.43 3.09
C ALA A 232 11.49 1.92 4.28
N GLN A 233 11.08 3.01 4.95
CA GLN A 233 11.79 3.46 6.16
C GLN A 233 11.71 2.41 7.27
N SER A 234 10.55 1.77 7.47
CA SER A 234 10.36 0.74 8.51
C SER A 234 11.14 -0.53 8.18
N TYR A 235 11.16 -0.92 6.91
CA TYR A 235 11.91 -2.08 6.44
C TYR A 235 13.43 -1.83 6.52
N GLY A 236 13.87 -0.61 6.20
CA GLY A 236 15.27 -0.18 6.28
C GLY A 236 16.00 -0.10 4.93
N PHE A 237 15.30 -0.27 3.81
CA PHE A 237 15.83 -0.08 2.47
C PHE A 237 14.75 0.28 1.47
N ILE A 238 15.16 0.83 0.33
CA ILE A 238 14.34 1.09 -0.84
C ILE A 238 14.55 -0.05 -1.82
N GLU A 239 13.48 -0.62 -2.35
CA GLU A 239 13.52 -1.53 -3.50
C GLU A 239 12.88 -0.87 -4.70
N LEU A 240 13.62 -0.84 -5.81
CA LEU A 240 13.18 -0.25 -7.07
C LEU A 240 12.65 -1.36 -7.99
N TYR A 241 12.99 -1.32 -9.29
CA TYR A 241 12.71 -2.35 -10.30
C TYR A 241 11.35 -3.07 -10.10
N GLU A 242 11.34 -4.39 -9.94
CA GLU A 242 10.12 -5.20 -9.91
C GLU A 242 9.41 -5.22 -8.54
N ALA A 243 10.00 -4.64 -7.49
CA ALA A 243 9.44 -4.72 -6.14
C ALA A 243 8.00 -4.17 -6.03
N PRO A 244 7.63 -3.06 -6.70
CA PRO A 244 6.25 -2.56 -6.66
C PRO A 244 5.21 -3.44 -7.34
N LEU A 245 5.63 -4.37 -8.23
CA LEU A 245 4.75 -5.06 -9.17
C LEU A 245 3.60 -5.79 -8.48
N MET A 246 3.89 -6.55 -7.42
CA MET A 246 2.88 -7.35 -6.74
C MET A 246 2.27 -6.67 -5.50
N MET A 247 2.72 -5.48 -5.10
CA MET A 247 2.31 -4.85 -3.84
C MET A 247 0.81 -4.50 -3.78
N ALA A 248 0.14 -4.37 -4.93
CA ALA A 248 -1.29 -4.11 -5.01
C ALA A 248 -2.16 -5.29 -4.51
N PHE A 249 -1.76 -6.54 -4.78
CA PHE A 249 -2.61 -7.70 -4.51
C PHE A 249 -2.74 -8.03 -3.02
N PRO A 250 -1.65 -8.05 -2.21
CA PRO A 250 -1.76 -8.19 -0.77
C PRO A 250 -2.59 -7.05 -0.15
N ALA A 251 -2.45 -5.82 -0.66
CA ALA A 251 -3.20 -4.69 -0.15
C ALA A 251 -4.70 -4.80 -0.45
N ALA A 252 -5.05 -5.20 -1.69
CA ALA A 252 -6.41 -5.48 -2.12
C ALA A 252 -7.04 -6.62 -1.29
N SER A 253 -6.32 -7.73 -1.15
CA SER A 253 -6.77 -8.87 -0.35
C SER A 253 -7.02 -8.48 1.12
N ALA A 254 -6.10 -7.71 1.72
CA ALA A 254 -6.25 -7.25 3.09
C ALA A 254 -7.54 -6.43 3.27
N ILE A 255 -7.84 -5.47 2.40
CA ILE A 255 -9.05 -4.63 2.56
C ILE A 255 -10.34 -5.42 2.33
N LEU A 256 -10.33 -6.41 1.44
CA LEU A 256 -11.46 -7.30 1.18
C LEU A 256 -11.75 -8.24 2.36
N ILE A 257 -10.71 -8.86 2.94
CA ILE A 257 -10.83 -9.69 4.16
C ILE A 257 -11.32 -8.86 5.34
N GLY A 258 -10.95 -7.58 5.38
CA GLY A 258 -11.48 -6.61 6.33
C GLY A 258 -12.97 -6.33 6.20
N GLY A 259 -13.68 -6.92 5.21
CA GLY A 259 -15.12 -6.79 5.03
C GLY A 259 -15.55 -5.65 4.10
N SER A 260 -14.64 -5.12 3.27
CA SER A 260 -15.00 -4.16 2.22
C SER A 260 -15.94 -4.82 1.20
N THR A 261 -16.91 -4.06 0.67
CA THR A 261 -17.92 -4.59 -0.28
C THR A 261 -17.62 -4.21 -1.74
N GLY A 262 -16.34 -4.06 -2.13
CA GLY A 262 -15.93 -3.66 -3.49
C GLY A 262 -16.30 -2.21 -3.90
N ARG A 263 -17.37 -1.65 -3.34
CA ARG A 263 -17.87 -0.28 -3.57
C ARG A 263 -17.86 0.61 -2.32
N LYS A 264 -17.68 0.02 -1.13
CA LYS A 264 -17.63 0.72 0.15
C LYS A 264 -16.51 0.17 1.00
N ALA A 265 -15.57 1.04 1.31
CA ALA A 265 -14.43 0.77 2.18
C ALA A 265 -14.33 1.85 3.26
N SER A 266 -14.02 1.42 4.48
CA SER A 266 -13.76 2.31 5.61
C SER A 266 -12.39 2.02 6.23
N VAL A 267 -11.91 2.97 7.03
CA VAL A 267 -10.67 2.82 7.81
C VAL A 267 -10.73 1.59 8.74
N ARG A 268 -11.91 1.20 9.23
CA ARG A 268 -12.07 -0.01 10.05
C ARG A 268 -11.73 -1.27 9.25
N ASN A 269 -12.17 -1.36 7.98
CA ASN A 269 -11.85 -2.48 7.11
C ASN A 269 -10.34 -2.58 6.88
N VAL A 270 -9.67 -1.44 6.73
CA VAL A 270 -8.21 -1.39 6.57
C VAL A 270 -7.49 -1.91 7.81
N ILE A 271 -7.85 -1.43 9.00
CA ILE A 271 -7.19 -1.84 10.25
C ILE A 271 -7.39 -3.34 10.49
N ILE A 272 -8.65 -3.81 10.44
CA ILE A 272 -8.98 -5.22 10.71
C ILE A 272 -8.36 -6.12 9.62
N GLY A 273 -8.54 -5.76 8.36
CA GLY A 273 -8.06 -6.53 7.22
C GLY A 273 -6.53 -6.65 7.16
N THR A 274 -5.82 -5.54 7.36
CA THR A 274 -4.35 -5.54 7.41
C THR A 274 -3.85 -6.35 8.60
N PHE A 275 -4.49 -6.21 9.77
CA PHE A 275 -4.13 -6.99 10.95
C PHE A 275 -4.26 -8.49 10.69
N LEU A 276 -5.41 -8.93 10.16
CA LEU A 276 -5.68 -10.34 9.88
C LEU A 276 -4.67 -10.90 8.86
N PHE A 277 -4.49 -10.20 7.73
CA PHE A 277 -3.58 -10.64 6.68
C PHE A 277 -2.13 -10.73 7.17
N GLN A 278 -1.63 -9.70 7.84
CA GLN A 278 -0.24 -9.67 8.33
C GLN A 278 -0.02 -10.64 9.49
N SER A 279 -1.01 -10.83 10.35
CA SER A 279 -0.93 -11.83 11.43
C SER A 279 -0.80 -13.24 10.87
N VAL A 280 -1.60 -13.59 9.85
CA VAL A 280 -1.46 -14.90 9.19
C VAL A 280 -0.07 -15.02 8.57
N TYR A 281 0.37 -14.02 7.81
CA TYR A 281 1.69 -14.02 7.17
C TYR A 281 2.85 -14.24 8.15
N VAL A 282 2.86 -13.52 9.28
CA VAL A 282 3.90 -13.61 10.32
C VAL A 282 3.89 -14.96 11.00
N ILE A 283 2.70 -15.47 11.35
CA ILE A 283 2.55 -16.71 12.12
C ILE A 283 2.91 -17.93 11.28
N THR A 284 2.63 -17.90 9.96
CA THR A 284 2.87 -19.06 9.10
C THR A 284 4.33 -19.50 9.10
N GLY A 285 5.29 -18.57 9.15
CA GLY A 285 6.71 -18.91 9.12
C GLY A 285 7.17 -19.79 10.29
N PRO A 286 7.06 -19.32 11.53
CA PRO A 286 7.42 -20.07 12.72
C PRO A 286 6.64 -21.38 12.86
N VAL A 287 5.32 -21.36 12.63
CA VAL A 287 4.48 -22.57 12.73
C VAL A 287 4.91 -23.63 11.72
N ALA A 288 5.19 -23.23 10.47
CA ALA A 288 5.63 -24.18 9.46
C ALA A 288 7.05 -24.70 9.74
N ASN A 289 7.94 -23.88 10.29
CA ASN A 289 9.29 -24.32 10.70
C ASN A 289 9.25 -25.35 11.84
N THR A 290 8.28 -25.26 12.75
CA THR A 290 8.14 -26.23 13.85
C THR A 290 7.47 -27.53 13.43
N MET A 291 6.62 -27.49 12.40
CA MET A 291 5.84 -28.65 11.95
C MET A 291 6.44 -29.35 10.73
N LEU A 292 7.30 -28.67 9.96
CA LEU A 292 7.85 -29.12 8.68
C LEU A 292 9.34 -28.73 8.58
N ALA A 293 10.02 -29.16 7.52
CA ALA A 293 11.41 -28.77 7.26
C ALA A 293 11.55 -27.27 6.94
N PRO A 294 12.66 -26.60 7.31
CA PRO A 294 12.85 -25.14 7.15
C PRO A 294 12.63 -24.61 5.73
N GLY A 295 12.93 -25.41 4.69
CA GLY A 295 12.70 -25.03 3.28
C GLY A 295 11.23 -25.05 2.86
N VAL A 296 10.37 -25.79 3.58
CA VAL A 296 8.93 -25.89 3.29
C VAL A 296 8.16 -24.71 3.86
N SER A 297 8.69 -24.04 4.88
CA SER A 297 8.01 -22.92 5.55
C SER A 297 7.76 -21.73 4.63
N GLU A 298 8.74 -21.35 3.81
CA GLU A 298 8.57 -20.21 2.89
C GLU A 298 7.62 -20.55 1.74
N ILE A 299 7.64 -21.80 1.27
CA ILE A 299 6.70 -22.33 0.27
C ILE A 299 5.28 -22.28 0.85
N LEU A 300 5.09 -22.78 2.08
CA LEU A 300 3.77 -22.79 2.74
C LEU A 300 3.27 -21.36 2.97
N ARG A 301 4.13 -20.43 3.38
CA ARG A 301 3.78 -19.00 3.51
C ARG A 301 3.30 -18.43 2.19
N THR A 302 3.99 -18.72 1.10
CA THR A 302 3.61 -18.27 -0.24
C THR A 302 2.27 -18.85 -0.67
N VAL A 303 2.06 -20.16 -0.49
CA VAL A 303 0.81 -20.84 -0.83
C VAL A 303 -0.38 -20.29 -0.03
N ILE A 304 -0.23 -20.13 1.29
CA ILE A 304 -1.30 -19.60 2.14
C ILE A 304 -1.61 -18.14 1.77
N THR A 305 -0.58 -17.31 1.57
CA THR A 305 -0.76 -15.89 1.23
C THR A 305 -1.45 -15.74 -0.12
N ASN A 306 -1.01 -16.46 -1.14
CA ASN A 306 -1.64 -16.44 -2.46
C ASN A 306 -3.04 -17.06 -2.45
N GLY A 307 -3.28 -18.10 -1.64
CA GLY A 307 -4.61 -18.67 -1.43
C GLY A 307 -5.59 -17.68 -0.80
N ILE A 308 -5.13 -16.89 0.18
CA ILE A 308 -5.91 -15.82 0.81
C ILE A 308 -6.22 -14.71 -0.20
N ILE A 309 -5.25 -14.32 -1.03
CA ILE A 309 -5.47 -13.37 -2.13
C ILE A 309 -6.54 -13.90 -3.07
N LEU A 310 -6.38 -15.13 -3.58
CA LEU A 310 -7.34 -15.75 -4.49
C LEU A 310 -8.74 -15.83 -3.88
N TYR A 311 -8.85 -16.26 -2.62
CA TYR A 311 -10.12 -16.35 -1.91
C TYR A 311 -10.80 -14.97 -1.79
N ALA A 312 -10.05 -13.95 -1.39
CA ALA A 312 -10.58 -12.59 -1.25
C ALA A 312 -11.13 -12.05 -2.58
N LEU A 313 -10.39 -12.27 -3.67
CA LEU A 313 -10.78 -11.83 -5.02
C LEU A 313 -12.01 -12.58 -5.56
N LEU A 314 -12.08 -13.90 -5.35
CA LEU A 314 -13.25 -14.70 -5.74
C LEU A 314 -14.51 -14.28 -4.96
N TYR A 315 -14.36 -13.98 -3.67
CA TYR A 315 -15.46 -13.54 -2.83
C TYR A 315 -16.05 -12.20 -3.28
N GLU A 316 -15.20 -11.29 -3.74
CA GLU A 316 -15.64 -10.03 -4.35
C GLU A 316 -16.37 -10.26 -5.67
N GLY A 317 -15.75 -11.00 -6.61
CA GLY A 317 -16.34 -11.28 -7.92
C GLY A 317 -17.72 -11.96 -7.83
N GLY A 318 -17.91 -12.83 -6.84
CA GLY A 318 -19.20 -13.49 -6.57
C GLY A 318 -20.30 -12.52 -6.12
N LYS A 319 -19.98 -11.46 -5.36
CA LYS A 319 -20.97 -10.46 -4.93
C LYS A 319 -21.40 -9.55 -6.08
N THR A 320 -20.46 -9.14 -6.92
CA THR A 320 -20.75 -8.26 -8.06
C THR A 320 -21.68 -8.94 -9.08
N SER A 321 -21.53 -10.26 -9.31
CA SER A 321 -22.46 -11.04 -10.15
C SER A 321 -23.86 -11.18 -9.55
N ILE A 322 -24.00 -11.24 -8.22
CA ILE A 322 -25.31 -11.29 -7.57
C ILE A 322 -25.99 -9.92 -7.64
N GLU A 323 -25.27 -8.81 -7.37
CA GLU A 323 -25.83 -7.46 -7.49
C GLU A 323 -26.31 -7.17 -8.92
N GLN A 324 -25.55 -7.54 -9.96
CA GLN A 324 -25.97 -7.36 -11.36
C GLN A 324 -27.27 -8.10 -11.70
N LYS A 325 -27.57 -9.22 -11.02
CA LYS A 325 -28.78 -10.01 -11.27
C LYS A 325 -30.06 -9.37 -10.73
N TYR A 326 -29.95 -8.39 -9.84
CA TYR A 326 -31.09 -7.65 -9.27
C TYR A 326 -31.37 -6.31 -9.97
N TYR A 327 -30.54 -5.91 -10.94
CA TYR A 327 -30.72 -4.68 -11.73
C TYR A 327 -31.19 -4.95 -13.18
N TYR A 328 -31.62 -6.18 -13.48
CA TYR A 328 -32.31 -6.55 -14.71
C TYR A 328 -33.72 -7.05 -14.41
#